data_AF-A0A7G2D6B5-F1
#
_entry.id   AF-A0A7G2D6B5-F1
#
_cell.length_a   1.000
_cell.length_b   1.000
_cell.length_c   1.000
_cell.angle_alpha   90.00
_cell.angle_beta   90.00
_cell.angle_gamma   90.00
#
_symmetry.space_group_name_H-M   'P 1'
#
loop_
_entity.id
_entity.type
_entity.pdbx_description
1 polymer ?
#
loop_
_entity_poly.entity_id
_entity_poly.type
_entity_poly.pdbx_seq_one_letter_code
_entity_poly.pdbx_strand_id
1 'polypeptide(L)'
;MNLIVHHWDTDGITSAALLIRALKMEGFTNMTAPIGEFRFDGRIWEAIERAERLYVLDFNVPGEVEKVKIPTLFIDHHTQPRIGNSLVEQVNPSLEGEYWPANSFVVSEHFGIWNAWSALGVVGDVGEKAFELERVRKLLESEGISRKEALRLVELIDSNYIAMDREAVEGAVKVLLNYPVMELLEYEPWVKKAEAIKEAIEGAVSNAEERNGFAIVHFESPFNIISKVARKLVWELGYRGAVAINGNFHGKAQLYFRISGEEAGRINMAEVIERIKSLGTNAGGKREVLGCVCERDKIEDALKIVEEYLR
;
A
#
# COMPACT_ATOMS: atom_id res chain seq x y z
N MET A 1 -10.32 26.46 -4.20
CA MET A 1 -9.14 25.55 -4.15
C MET A 1 -9.61 24.11 -4.26
N ASN A 2 -8.97 23.30 -5.12
CA ASN A 2 -9.23 21.86 -5.23
C ASN A 2 -8.35 21.08 -4.25
N LEU A 3 -8.95 20.18 -3.47
CA LEU A 3 -8.23 19.26 -2.58
C LEU A 3 -8.32 17.83 -3.11
N ILE A 4 -7.19 17.14 -3.17
CA ILE A 4 -7.09 15.74 -3.55
C ILE A 4 -6.60 14.95 -2.33
N VAL A 5 -7.35 13.94 -1.91
CA VAL A 5 -6.90 12.96 -0.91
C VAL A 5 -6.70 11.62 -1.61
N HIS A 6 -5.52 11.03 -1.50
CA HIS A 6 -5.21 9.78 -2.18
C HIS A 6 -4.50 8.78 -1.27
N HIS A 7 -4.59 7.49 -1.63
CA HIS A 7 -3.81 6.45 -1.00
C HIS A 7 -2.31 6.62 -1.29
N TRP A 8 -1.47 6.05 -0.43
CA TRP A 8 -0.05 6.39 -0.35
C TRP A 8 0.86 5.58 -1.26
N ASP A 9 0.34 4.55 -1.94
CA ASP A 9 1.10 3.71 -2.85
C ASP A 9 1.04 4.20 -4.30
N THR A 10 1.66 3.43 -5.19
CA THR A 10 1.73 3.78 -6.61
C THR A 10 0.36 3.96 -7.24
N ASP A 11 -0.65 3.17 -6.90
CA ASP A 11 -1.97 3.30 -7.52
C ASP A 11 -2.68 4.60 -7.12
N GLY A 12 -2.67 4.95 -5.82
CA GLY A 12 -3.19 6.23 -5.35
C GLY A 12 -2.44 7.44 -5.92
N ILE A 13 -1.10 7.40 -5.97
CA ILE A 13 -0.28 8.49 -6.50
C ILE A 13 -0.51 8.67 -8.01
N THR A 14 -0.52 7.59 -8.78
CA THR A 14 -0.76 7.65 -10.24
C THR A 14 -2.20 8.05 -10.56
N SER A 15 -3.19 7.60 -9.78
CA SER A 15 -4.58 8.05 -9.86
C SER A 15 -4.71 9.56 -9.68
N ALA A 16 -4.02 10.13 -8.68
CA ALA A 16 -3.99 11.58 -8.47
C ALA A 16 -3.37 12.32 -9.65
N ALA A 17 -2.23 11.84 -10.17
CA ALA A 17 -1.58 12.45 -11.33
C ALA A 17 -2.47 12.37 -12.59
N LEU A 18 -3.16 11.24 -12.81
CA LEU A 18 -4.12 11.05 -13.91
C LEU A 18 -5.30 12.03 -13.80
N LEU A 19 -5.90 12.17 -12.62
CA LEU A 19 -6.99 13.13 -12.37
C LEU A 19 -6.55 14.56 -12.70
N ILE A 20 -5.39 14.99 -12.18
CA ILE A 20 -4.86 16.35 -12.39
C ILE A 20 -4.65 16.62 -13.88
N ARG A 21 -4.07 15.65 -14.61
CA ARG A 21 -3.85 15.76 -16.05
C ARG A 21 -5.16 15.77 -16.83
N ALA A 22 -6.12 14.91 -16.49
CA ALA A 22 -7.43 14.83 -17.15
C ALA A 22 -8.20 16.15 -17.04
N LEU A 23 -8.22 16.74 -15.85
CA LEU A 23 -8.95 17.96 -15.57
C LEU A 23 -8.16 19.23 -15.93
N LYS A 24 -6.91 19.10 -16.40
CA LYS A 24 -5.96 20.21 -16.60
C LYS A 24 -5.94 21.12 -15.36
N MET A 25 -5.90 20.50 -14.19
CA MET A 25 -6.16 21.16 -12.93
C MET A 25 -4.99 22.07 -12.54
N GLU A 26 -5.27 23.37 -12.45
CA GLU A 26 -4.37 24.35 -11.88
C GLU A 26 -4.76 24.65 -10.42
N GLY A 27 -3.79 24.97 -9.57
CA GLY A 27 -4.05 25.39 -8.18
C GLY A 27 -4.73 24.31 -7.31
N PHE A 28 -4.05 23.18 -7.11
CA PHE A 28 -4.51 22.09 -6.25
C PHE A 28 -3.61 21.91 -5.02
N THR A 29 -4.18 21.29 -3.99
CA THR A 29 -3.42 20.69 -2.89
C THR A 29 -3.73 19.20 -2.89
N ASN A 30 -2.71 18.35 -2.76
CA ASN A 30 -2.89 16.93 -2.55
C ASN A 30 -2.37 16.53 -1.17
N MET A 31 -3.05 15.56 -0.56
CA MET A 31 -2.75 15.05 0.76
C MET A 31 -2.94 13.53 0.76
N THR A 32 -2.24 12.84 1.65
CA THR A 32 -2.51 11.43 1.94
C THR A 32 -2.81 11.26 3.42
N ALA A 33 -3.48 10.20 3.85
CA ALA A 33 -3.72 9.90 5.26
C ALA A 33 -2.41 9.51 5.98
N PRO A 34 -2.38 9.46 7.32
CA PRO A 34 -1.28 8.80 8.02
C PRO A 34 -1.05 7.40 7.44
N ILE A 35 0.19 7.08 7.05
CA ILE A 35 0.51 5.82 6.38
C ILE A 35 0.13 4.65 7.29
N GLY A 36 -0.70 3.75 6.77
CA GLY A 36 -1.24 2.61 7.51
C GLY A 36 -2.56 2.88 8.23
N GLU A 37 -3.13 4.08 8.13
CA GLU A 37 -4.44 4.43 8.70
C GLU A 37 -5.49 4.71 7.61
N PHE A 38 -6.63 4.04 7.66
CA PHE A 38 -7.75 4.23 6.74
C PHE A 38 -8.77 5.23 7.31
N ARG A 39 -8.33 6.47 7.52
CA ARG A 39 -9.18 7.58 7.99
C ARG A 39 -8.63 8.94 7.59
N PHE A 40 -9.48 9.96 7.63
CA PHE A 40 -9.04 11.36 7.55
C PHE A 40 -8.56 11.85 8.92
N ASP A 41 -7.34 12.37 8.97
CA ASP A 41 -6.80 13.01 10.17
C ASP A 41 -7.15 14.51 10.22
N GLY A 42 -6.75 15.18 11.30
CA GLY A 42 -7.04 16.61 11.48
C GLY A 42 -6.54 17.49 10.33
N ARG A 43 -5.36 17.18 9.78
CA ARG A 43 -4.80 17.90 8.62
C ARG A 43 -5.73 17.82 7.40
N ILE A 44 -6.25 16.64 7.10
CA ILE A 44 -7.17 16.45 5.98
C ILE A 44 -8.50 17.16 6.25
N TRP A 45 -9.08 17.03 7.44
CA TRP A 45 -10.33 17.70 7.79
C TRP A 45 -10.24 19.23 7.70
N GLU A 46 -9.16 19.82 8.23
CA GLU A 46 -8.91 21.26 8.14
C GLU A 46 -8.77 21.73 6.68
N ALA A 47 -8.15 20.92 5.82
CA ALA A 47 -8.02 21.23 4.41
C ALA A 47 -9.37 21.12 3.67
N ILE A 48 -10.21 20.14 4.03
CA ILE A 48 -11.57 19.98 3.48
C ILE A 48 -12.41 21.22 3.79
N GLU A 49 -12.33 21.77 5.01
CA GLU A 49 -13.09 22.98 5.40
C GLU A 49 -12.75 24.22 4.56
N ARG A 50 -11.56 24.25 3.94
CA ARG A 50 -11.07 25.37 3.11
C ARG A 50 -11.18 25.10 1.62
N ALA A 51 -11.54 23.87 1.23
CA ALA A 51 -11.62 23.46 -0.16
C ALA A 51 -13.00 23.79 -0.75
N GLU A 52 -13.02 24.09 -2.05
CA GLU A 52 -14.27 24.26 -2.81
C GLU A 52 -14.79 22.93 -3.33
N ARG A 53 -13.87 22.00 -3.61
CA ARG A 53 -14.16 20.67 -4.12
C ARG A 53 -13.11 19.68 -3.61
N LEU A 54 -13.57 18.50 -3.25
CA LEU A 54 -12.76 17.38 -2.80
C LEU A 54 -12.73 16.29 -3.88
N TYR A 55 -11.57 15.67 -4.04
CA TYR A 55 -11.39 14.44 -4.79
C TYR A 55 -10.78 13.41 -3.85
N VAL A 56 -11.36 12.22 -3.76
CA VAL A 56 -10.82 11.12 -2.96
C VAL A 56 -10.53 9.97 -3.92
N LEU A 57 -9.29 9.49 -3.95
CA LEU A 57 -8.79 8.56 -4.96
C LEU A 57 -8.13 7.35 -4.31
N ASP A 58 -8.54 6.16 -4.71
CA ASP A 58 -7.94 4.88 -4.27
C ASP A 58 -7.94 4.66 -2.75
N PHE A 59 -8.75 5.41 -2.02
CA PHE A 59 -8.72 5.40 -0.56
C PHE A 59 -10.07 4.99 -0.02
N ASN A 60 -10.19 3.71 0.33
CA ASN A 60 -11.42 3.09 0.79
C ASN A 60 -11.85 3.59 2.19
N VAL A 61 -12.37 4.82 2.24
CA VAL A 61 -12.87 5.50 3.44
C VAL A 61 -14.29 6.04 3.26
N PRO A 62 -15.25 5.23 2.79
CA PRO A 62 -16.62 5.69 2.51
C PRO A 62 -17.27 6.33 3.74
N GLY A 63 -16.98 5.83 4.94
CA GLY A 63 -17.49 6.39 6.20
C GLY A 63 -16.95 7.77 6.54
N GLU A 64 -15.77 8.15 6.05
CA GLU A 64 -15.28 9.53 6.19
C GLU A 64 -15.89 10.42 5.12
N VAL A 65 -15.97 9.93 3.88
CA VAL A 65 -16.56 10.67 2.76
C VAL A 65 -18.05 10.96 3.00
N GLU A 66 -18.79 10.08 3.69
CA GLU A 66 -20.18 10.32 4.08
C GLU A 66 -20.37 11.63 4.88
N LYS A 67 -19.35 12.08 5.62
CA LYS A 67 -19.41 13.24 6.52
C LYS A 67 -19.05 14.57 5.85
N VAL A 68 -18.58 14.56 4.61
CA VAL A 68 -18.10 15.77 3.92
C VAL A 68 -19.25 16.72 3.59
N LYS A 69 -18.96 18.03 3.57
CA LYS A 69 -19.96 19.10 3.36
C LYS A 69 -19.75 19.89 2.08
N ILE A 70 -18.89 19.41 1.20
CA ILE A 70 -18.53 20.07 -0.07
C ILE A 70 -18.69 19.07 -1.22
N PRO A 71 -18.88 19.56 -2.46
CA PRO A 71 -18.88 18.70 -3.64
C PRO A 71 -17.66 17.79 -3.67
N THR A 72 -17.89 16.50 -3.78
CA THR A 72 -16.84 15.49 -3.69
C THR A 72 -16.97 14.49 -4.83
N LEU A 73 -15.85 14.22 -5.51
CA LEU A 73 -15.75 13.08 -6.42
C LEU A 73 -14.91 12.00 -5.75
N PHE A 74 -15.51 10.85 -5.48
CA PHE A 74 -14.86 9.71 -4.86
C PHE A 74 -14.69 8.59 -5.87
N ILE A 75 -13.45 8.29 -6.25
CA ILE A 75 -13.11 7.25 -7.22
C ILE A 75 -12.30 6.17 -6.51
N ASP A 76 -12.80 4.94 -6.55
CA ASP A 76 -12.17 3.79 -5.90
C ASP A 76 -12.52 2.50 -6.66
N HIS A 77 -11.80 1.41 -6.41
CA HIS A 77 -12.04 0.07 -6.98
C HIS A 77 -12.30 -1.01 -5.90
N HIS A 78 -12.08 -0.69 -4.62
CA HIS A 78 -12.31 -1.62 -3.51
C HIS A 78 -13.78 -1.91 -3.27
N THR A 79 -14.08 -3.09 -2.71
CA THR A 79 -15.44 -3.40 -2.22
C THR A 79 -15.80 -2.49 -1.06
N GLN A 80 -16.91 -1.78 -1.20
CA GLN A 80 -17.40 -0.81 -0.22
C GLN A 80 -18.91 -0.58 -0.32
N PRO A 81 -19.57 -0.04 0.73
CA PRO A 81 -20.96 0.37 0.64
C PRO A 81 -21.17 1.57 -0.31
N ARG A 82 -22.42 1.76 -0.77
CA ARG A 82 -22.85 3.00 -1.42
C ARG A 82 -22.87 4.14 -0.41
N ILE A 83 -22.35 5.29 -0.82
CA ILE A 83 -22.39 6.54 -0.04
C ILE A 83 -23.76 7.20 -0.18
N GLY A 84 -24.36 7.60 0.94
CA GLY A 84 -25.69 8.21 1.00
C GLY A 84 -25.68 9.74 0.85
N ASN A 85 -24.51 10.36 1.02
CA ASN A 85 -24.33 11.80 0.95
C ASN A 85 -24.52 12.33 -0.48
N SER A 86 -25.52 13.20 -0.68
CA SER A 86 -25.88 13.77 -1.98
C SER A 86 -24.84 14.70 -2.60
N LEU A 87 -23.83 15.14 -1.83
CA LEU A 87 -22.70 15.95 -2.32
C LEU A 87 -21.58 15.09 -2.91
N VAL A 88 -21.67 13.76 -2.77
CA VAL A 88 -20.64 12.82 -3.19
C VAL A 88 -21.08 12.11 -4.46
N GLU A 89 -20.31 12.32 -5.52
CA GLU A 89 -20.34 11.47 -6.70
C GLU A 89 -19.39 10.29 -6.46
N GLN A 90 -19.93 9.07 -6.37
CA GLN A 90 -19.15 7.85 -6.15
C GLN A 90 -18.98 7.09 -7.47
N VAL A 91 -17.74 6.97 -7.93
CA VAL A 91 -17.34 6.19 -9.11
C VAL A 91 -16.58 4.97 -8.62
N ASN A 92 -17.26 3.82 -8.54
CA ASN A 92 -16.63 2.58 -8.14
C ASN A 92 -17.31 1.37 -8.83
N PRO A 93 -16.61 0.66 -9.73
CA PRO A 93 -17.17 -0.48 -10.46
C PRO A 93 -17.60 -1.66 -9.57
N SER A 94 -17.01 -1.83 -8.39
CA SER A 94 -17.38 -2.91 -7.47
C SER A 94 -18.82 -2.78 -6.93
N LEU A 95 -19.41 -1.58 -6.97
CA LEU A 95 -20.82 -1.35 -6.65
C LEU A 95 -21.79 -2.02 -7.63
N GLU A 96 -21.29 -2.39 -8.81
CA GLU A 96 -22.00 -3.12 -9.86
C GLU A 96 -21.52 -4.58 -9.96
N GLY A 97 -20.64 -5.01 -9.04
CA GLY A 97 -20.07 -6.35 -9.02
C GLY A 97 -18.90 -6.55 -9.98
N GLU A 98 -18.37 -5.47 -10.57
CA GLU A 98 -17.22 -5.55 -11.47
C GLU A 98 -15.89 -5.53 -10.70
N TYR A 99 -14.94 -6.34 -11.15
CA TYR A 99 -13.57 -6.33 -10.64
C TYR A 99 -12.68 -5.49 -11.55
N TRP A 100 -11.98 -4.52 -10.94
CA TRP A 100 -11.00 -3.67 -11.59
C TRP A 100 -9.66 -3.80 -10.85
N PRO A 101 -8.54 -3.98 -11.58
CA PRO A 101 -7.28 -4.40 -10.96
C PRO A 101 -6.56 -3.28 -10.19
N ALA A 102 -6.97 -2.03 -10.38
CA ALA A 102 -6.46 -0.84 -9.70
C ALA A 102 -7.42 0.34 -9.96
N ASN A 103 -7.41 1.34 -9.08
CA ASN A 103 -8.13 2.59 -9.22
C ASN A 103 -7.58 3.46 -10.36
N SER A 104 -6.29 3.40 -10.68
CA SER A 104 -5.72 4.12 -11.83
C SER A 104 -6.42 3.76 -13.15
N PHE A 105 -6.86 2.51 -13.30
CA PHE A 105 -7.71 2.09 -14.43
C PHE A 105 -9.11 2.72 -14.37
N VAL A 106 -9.72 2.81 -13.19
CA VAL A 106 -11.04 3.43 -13.00
C VAL A 106 -11.00 4.92 -13.38
N VAL A 107 -9.98 5.65 -12.90
CA VAL A 107 -9.74 7.07 -13.25
C VAL A 107 -9.54 7.21 -14.77
N SER A 108 -8.72 6.33 -15.35
CA SER A 108 -8.44 6.32 -16.79
C SER A 108 -9.67 6.07 -17.65
N GLU A 109 -10.54 5.14 -17.26
CA GLU A 109 -11.79 4.88 -17.97
C GLU A 109 -12.74 6.08 -17.82
N HIS A 110 -12.94 6.56 -16.59
CA HIS A 110 -13.88 7.65 -16.30
C HIS A 110 -13.56 8.93 -17.07
N PHE A 111 -12.27 9.26 -17.24
CA PHE A 111 -11.83 10.47 -17.97
C PHE A 111 -11.34 10.21 -19.40
N GLY A 112 -11.34 8.96 -19.86
CA GLY A 112 -10.83 8.60 -21.20
C GLY A 112 -9.34 8.88 -21.41
N ILE A 113 -8.52 8.80 -20.36
CA ILE A 113 -7.08 9.06 -20.40
C ILE A 113 -6.29 7.78 -20.10
N TRP A 114 -5.50 7.30 -21.06
CA TRP A 114 -4.71 6.08 -20.92
C TRP A 114 -3.25 6.36 -21.23
N ASN A 115 -2.35 6.08 -20.29
CA ASN A 115 -0.90 6.23 -20.47
C ASN A 115 -0.14 5.27 -19.52
N ALA A 116 1.19 5.37 -19.46
CA ALA A 116 1.99 4.54 -18.56
C ALA A 116 1.58 4.61 -17.09
N TRP A 117 1.06 5.74 -16.58
CA TRP A 117 0.62 5.86 -15.19
C TRP A 117 -0.55 4.94 -14.88
N SER A 118 -1.49 4.78 -15.84
CA SER A 118 -2.58 3.80 -15.74
C SER A 118 -2.03 2.38 -15.56
N ALA A 119 -0.98 2.04 -16.29
CA ALA A 119 -0.36 0.72 -16.19
C ALA A 119 0.45 0.54 -14.90
N LEU A 120 1.18 1.58 -14.46
CA LEU A 120 2.00 1.54 -13.25
C LEU A 120 1.16 1.37 -11.99
N GLY A 121 -0.02 2.01 -11.90
CA GLY A 121 -0.94 1.78 -10.78
C GLY A 121 -1.38 0.32 -10.67
N VAL A 122 -1.74 -0.32 -11.78
CA VAL A 122 -2.03 -1.77 -11.82
C VAL A 122 -0.82 -2.61 -11.39
N VAL A 123 0.39 -2.28 -11.88
CA VAL A 123 1.61 -3.00 -11.48
C VAL A 123 1.86 -2.82 -9.97
N GLY A 124 1.52 -1.67 -9.40
CA GLY A 124 1.55 -1.41 -7.95
C GLY A 124 0.68 -2.37 -7.15
N ASP A 125 -0.58 -2.52 -7.54
CA ASP A 125 -1.56 -3.30 -6.79
C ASP A 125 -1.40 -4.81 -6.94
N VAL A 126 -1.22 -5.28 -8.17
CA VAL A 126 -1.27 -6.72 -8.48
C VAL A 126 0.08 -7.31 -8.86
N GLY A 127 1.15 -6.50 -8.87
CA GLY A 127 2.52 -6.93 -9.11
C GLY A 127 2.72 -7.55 -10.51
N GLU A 128 3.50 -8.63 -10.59
CA GLU A 128 3.83 -9.27 -11.86
C GLU A 128 2.62 -9.78 -12.65
N LYS A 129 1.52 -10.11 -11.97
CA LYS A 129 0.27 -10.54 -12.64
C LYS A 129 -0.30 -9.44 -13.54
N ALA A 130 0.05 -8.18 -13.31
CA ALA A 130 -0.37 -7.07 -14.16
C ALA A 130 0.04 -7.27 -15.62
N PHE A 131 1.19 -7.92 -15.87
CA PHE A 131 1.71 -8.15 -17.23
C PHE A 131 0.94 -9.22 -18.02
N GLU A 132 0.03 -9.96 -17.38
CA GLU A 132 -0.91 -10.85 -18.08
C GLU A 132 -1.99 -10.03 -18.82
N LEU A 133 -2.28 -8.81 -18.34
CA LEU A 133 -3.25 -7.92 -18.95
C LEU A 133 -2.68 -7.25 -20.20
N GLU A 134 -3.34 -7.46 -21.34
CA GLU A 134 -2.90 -6.90 -22.64
C GLU A 134 -2.83 -5.37 -22.61
N ARG A 135 -3.80 -4.71 -21.95
CA ARG A 135 -3.84 -3.24 -21.83
C ARG A 135 -2.61 -2.70 -21.09
N VAL A 136 -2.20 -3.34 -19.99
CA VAL A 136 -0.99 -2.96 -19.23
C VAL A 136 0.24 -3.04 -20.14
N ARG A 137 0.42 -4.17 -20.85
CA ARG A 137 1.56 -4.34 -21.76
C ARG A 137 1.60 -3.26 -22.85
N LYS A 138 0.48 -3.00 -23.52
CA LYS A 138 0.39 -2.00 -24.59
C LYS A 138 0.75 -0.59 -24.12
N LEU A 139 0.29 -0.20 -22.92
CA LEU A 139 0.55 1.14 -22.36
C LEU A 139 2.01 1.33 -21.95
N LEU A 140 2.65 0.28 -21.42
CA LEU A 140 4.08 0.30 -21.10
C LEU A 140 4.92 0.30 -22.39
N GLU A 141 4.58 -0.55 -23.35
CA GLU A 141 5.27 -0.65 -24.64
C GLU A 141 5.21 0.68 -25.42
N SER A 142 4.08 1.40 -25.39
CA SER A 142 3.95 2.70 -26.07
C SER A 142 4.89 3.78 -25.53
N GLU A 143 5.38 3.61 -24.31
CA GLU A 143 6.29 4.54 -23.62
C GLU A 143 7.72 3.94 -23.52
N GLY A 144 7.96 2.81 -24.17
CA GLY A 144 9.26 2.13 -24.18
C GLY A 144 9.66 1.50 -22.84
N ILE A 145 8.70 1.24 -21.94
CA ILE A 145 8.95 0.74 -20.58
C ILE A 145 8.92 -0.79 -20.57
N SER A 146 10.03 -1.43 -20.21
CA SER A 146 10.08 -2.88 -20.01
C SER A 146 9.41 -3.31 -18.70
N ARG A 147 9.10 -4.61 -18.57
CA ARG A 147 8.53 -5.17 -17.32
C ARG A 147 9.41 -4.91 -16.10
N LYS A 148 10.73 -5.04 -16.27
CA LYS A 148 11.71 -4.82 -15.20
C LYS A 148 11.73 -3.35 -14.78
N GLU A 149 11.67 -2.43 -15.74
CA GLU A 149 11.63 -0.99 -15.47
C GLU A 149 10.30 -0.61 -14.81
N ALA A 150 9.17 -1.17 -15.23
CA ALA A 150 7.88 -0.94 -14.58
C ALA A 150 7.90 -1.37 -13.10
N LEU A 151 8.38 -2.57 -12.79
CA LEU A 151 8.54 -3.02 -11.40
C LEU A 151 9.48 -2.12 -10.60
N ARG A 152 10.58 -1.65 -11.21
CA ARG A 152 11.51 -0.72 -10.58
C ARG A 152 10.86 0.65 -10.33
N LEU A 153 10.08 1.17 -11.26
CA LEU A 153 9.35 2.43 -11.09
C LEU A 153 8.35 2.34 -9.94
N VAL A 154 7.59 1.25 -9.85
CA VAL A 154 6.70 0.97 -8.71
C VAL A 154 7.49 0.94 -7.40
N GLU A 155 8.61 0.20 -7.35
CA GLU A 155 9.47 0.16 -6.16
C GLU A 155 9.95 1.56 -5.73
N LEU A 156 10.33 2.40 -6.69
CA LEU A 156 10.79 3.77 -6.44
C LEU A 156 9.66 4.68 -5.93
N ILE A 157 8.47 4.59 -6.51
CA ILE A 157 7.30 5.37 -6.06
C ILE A 157 6.88 4.93 -4.65
N ASP A 158 6.74 3.62 -4.45
CA ASP A 158 6.35 3.01 -3.17
C ASP A 158 7.38 3.26 -2.06
N SER A 159 8.65 3.50 -2.42
CA SER A 159 9.71 3.78 -1.45
C SER A 159 9.33 4.90 -0.47
N ASN A 160 8.52 5.87 -0.93
CA ASN A 160 8.05 7.00 -0.11
C ASN A 160 7.20 6.55 1.07
N TYR A 161 6.16 5.73 0.86
CA TYR A 161 5.34 5.26 1.97
C TYR A 161 6.06 4.16 2.78
N ILE A 162 6.91 3.35 2.15
CA ILE A 162 7.69 2.33 2.87
C ILE A 162 8.65 3.00 3.85
N ALA A 163 9.18 4.17 3.50
CA ALA A 163 9.99 4.98 4.40
C ALA A 163 9.18 5.72 5.48
N MET A 164 7.86 5.53 5.53
CA MET A 164 6.94 6.27 6.41
C MET A 164 6.99 7.79 6.21
N ASP A 165 7.36 8.23 4.99
CA ASP A 165 7.55 9.62 4.63
C ASP A 165 6.30 10.16 3.92
N ARG A 166 5.33 10.59 4.74
CA ARG A 166 4.04 11.11 4.27
C ARG A 166 4.18 12.33 3.36
N GLU A 167 5.12 13.24 3.66
CA GLU A 167 5.33 14.43 2.85
C GLU A 167 5.92 14.08 1.48
N ALA A 168 6.82 13.09 1.40
CA ALA A 168 7.32 12.63 0.11
C ALA A 168 6.27 11.88 -0.71
N VAL A 169 5.31 11.18 -0.08
CA VAL A 169 4.14 10.61 -0.78
C VAL A 169 3.31 11.74 -1.41
N GLU A 170 3.02 12.80 -0.66
CA GLU A 170 2.31 13.98 -1.16
C GLU A 170 3.12 14.66 -2.29
N GLY A 171 4.44 14.79 -2.12
CA GLY A 171 5.35 15.33 -3.13
C GLY A 171 5.46 14.49 -4.40
N ALA A 172 5.26 13.16 -4.30
CA ALA A 172 5.44 12.24 -5.42
C ALA A 172 4.49 12.52 -6.59
N VAL A 173 3.28 13.03 -6.32
CA VAL A 173 2.34 13.46 -7.37
C VAL A 173 2.96 14.56 -8.23
N LYS A 174 3.61 15.55 -7.63
CA LYS A 174 4.31 16.62 -8.38
C LYS A 174 5.50 16.09 -9.14
N VAL A 175 6.23 15.11 -8.59
CA VAL A 175 7.34 14.46 -9.29
C VAL A 175 6.82 13.76 -10.56
N LEU A 176 5.75 12.97 -10.47
CA LEU A 176 5.14 12.34 -11.65
C LEU A 176 4.68 13.36 -12.70
N LEU A 177 4.11 14.49 -12.27
CA LEU A 177 3.61 15.52 -13.19
C LEU A 177 4.73 16.27 -13.91
N ASN A 178 5.90 16.43 -13.29
CA ASN A 178 6.98 17.28 -13.78
C ASN A 178 8.11 16.54 -14.48
N TYR A 179 8.21 15.22 -14.33
CA TYR A 179 9.27 14.41 -14.92
C TYR A 179 8.70 13.37 -15.89
N PRO A 180 9.36 13.13 -17.03
CA PRO A 180 9.09 11.95 -17.84
C PRO A 180 9.25 10.66 -17.02
N VAL A 181 8.36 9.69 -17.24
CA VAL A 181 8.31 8.46 -16.43
C VAL A 181 9.65 7.72 -16.42
N MET A 182 10.35 7.66 -17.55
CA MET A 182 11.64 6.97 -17.64
C MET A 182 12.76 7.67 -16.86
N GLU A 183 12.72 8.99 -16.70
CA GLU A 183 13.71 9.72 -15.90
C GLU A 183 13.59 9.40 -14.41
N LEU A 184 12.43 8.91 -13.96
CA LEU A 184 12.21 8.53 -12.57
C LEU A 184 13.07 7.34 -12.14
N LEU A 185 13.53 6.51 -13.08
CA LEU A 185 14.47 5.42 -12.80
C LEU A 185 15.79 5.93 -12.20
N GLU A 186 16.15 7.17 -12.50
CA GLU A 186 17.37 7.85 -12.04
C GLU A 186 17.07 8.98 -11.05
N TYR A 187 15.81 9.14 -10.62
CA TYR A 187 15.42 10.19 -9.67
C TYR A 187 16.01 9.90 -8.29
N GLU A 188 17.14 10.54 -8.04
CA GLU A 188 18.06 10.22 -6.95
C GLU A 188 17.41 10.11 -5.56
N PRO A 189 16.46 11.00 -5.15
CA PRO A 189 15.81 10.87 -3.85
C PRO A 189 15.07 9.55 -3.66
N TRP A 190 14.42 9.04 -4.71
CA TRP A 190 13.72 7.75 -4.66
C TRP A 190 14.70 6.58 -4.77
N VAL A 191 15.75 6.71 -5.59
CA VAL A 191 16.79 5.68 -5.72
C VAL A 191 17.46 5.42 -4.38
N LYS A 192 17.93 6.47 -3.70
CA LYS A 192 18.55 6.36 -2.37
C LYS A 192 17.61 5.75 -1.34
N LYS A 193 16.34 6.16 -1.36
CA LYS A 193 15.32 5.65 -0.43
C LYS A 193 15.08 4.16 -0.66
N ALA A 194 14.91 3.75 -1.91
CA ALA A 194 14.73 2.34 -2.28
C ALA A 194 15.96 1.49 -1.94
N GLU A 195 17.18 2.00 -2.15
CA GLU A 195 18.42 1.32 -1.77
C GLU A 195 18.52 1.10 -0.26
N ALA A 196 18.27 2.14 0.56
CA ALA A 196 18.26 2.00 2.02
C ALA A 196 17.21 0.99 2.51
N ILE A 197 16.02 0.98 1.88
CA ILE A 197 14.96 0.00 2.18
C ILE A 197 15.42 -1.42 1.82
N LYS A 198 16.06 -1.59 0.67
CA LYS A 198 16.57 -2.88 0.22
C LYS A 198 17.66 -3.40 1.16
N GLU A 199 18.61 -2.56 1.55
CA GLU A 199 19.64 -2.89 2.53
C GLU A 199 19.03 -3.32 3.87
N ALA A 200 18.01 -2.61 4.35
CA ALA A 200 17.31 -2.98 5.59
C ALA A 200 16.58 -4.34 5.47
N ILE A 201 15.96 -4.65 4.32
CA ILE A 201 15.34 -5.95 4.07
C ILE A 201 16.40 -7.06 4.04
N GLU A 202 17.50 -6.84 3.31
CA GLU A 202 18.58 -7.83 3.20
C GLU A 202 19.28 -8.07 4.53
N GLY A 203 19.53 -7.01 5.30
CA GLY A 203 20.07 -7.09 6.65
C GLY A 203 19.14 -7.78 7.64
N ALA A 204 17.82 -7.61 7.52
CA ALA A 204 16.88 -8.41 8.32
C ALA A 204 16.95 -9.89 7.92
N VAL A 205 16.80 -10.20 6.62
CA VAL A 205 16.76 -11.58 6.12
C VAL A 205 18.05 -12.35 6.43
N SER A 206 19.22 -11.71 6.39
CA SER A 206 20.50 -12.37 6.69
C SER A 206 20.65 -12.82 8.15
N ASN A 207 19.89 -12.22 9.07
CA ASN A 207 19.85 -12.56 10.49
C ASN A 207 18.75 -13.57 10.84
N ALA A 208 18.09 -14.17 9.85
CA ALA A 208 17.04 -15.15 10.10
C ALA A 208 17.62 -16.46 10.65
N GLU A 209 17.03 -16.94 11.75
CA GLU A 209 17.30 -18.25 12.32
C GLU A 209 16.28 -19.28 11.82
N GLU A 210 16.72 -20.49 11.51
CA GLU A 210 15.80 -21.57 11.13
C GLU A 210 15.38 -22.40 12.35
N ARG A 211 14.08 -22.68 12.46
CA ARG A 211 13.50 -23.62 13.41
C ARG A 211 12.43 -24.49 12.72
N ASN A 212 12.68 -25.79 12.59
CA ASN A 212 11.75 -26.75 11.97
C ASN A 212 11.27 -26.35 10.56
N GLY A 213 12.14 -25.73 9.75
CA GLY A 213 11.81 -25.21 8.43
C GLY A 213 11.05 -23.87 8.43
N PHE A 214 10.85 -23.24 9.59
CA PHE A 214 10.38 -21.86 9.71
C PHE A 214 11.55 -20.91 9.93
N ALA A 215 11.52 -19.74 9.30
CA ALA A 215 12.45 -18.65 9.59
C ALA A 215 11.93 -17.78 10.74
N ILE A 216 12.80 -17.41 11.66
CA ILE A 216 12.50 -16.45 12.74
C ILE A 216 13.53 -15.33 12.61
N VAL A 217 13.06 -14.08 12.50
CA VAL A 217 13.94 -12.92 12.34
C VAL A 217 13.52 -11.79 13.26
N HIS A 218 14.49 -11.27 14.01
CA HIS A 218 14.36 -10.08 14.82
C HIS A 218 15.22 -8.97 14.22
N PHE A 219 14.63 -7.80 14.02
CA PHE A 219 15.33 -6.62 13.53
C PHE A 219 14.71 -5.34 14.10
N GLU A 220 15.38 -4.21 13.91
CA GLU A 220 14.81 -2.89 14.11
C GLU A 220 14.95 -2.10 12.82
N SER A 221 13.84 -1.53 12.34
CA SER A 221 13.85 -0.69 11.16
C SER A 221 12.76 0.38 11.26
N PRO A 222 13.04 1.63 10.86
CA PRO A 222 11.99 2.64 10.72
C PRO A 222 11.12 2.39 9.48
N PHE A 223 11.49 1.45 8.60
CA PHE A 223 10.77 1.21 7.36
C PHE A 223 9.64 0.20 7.55
N ASN A 224 8.54 0.39 6.82
CA ASN A 224 7.40 -0.53 6.79
C ASN A 224 7.69 -1.77 5.94
N ILE A 225 8.67 -2.57 6.37
CA ILE A 225 9.25 -3.68 5.59
C ILE A 225 8.95 -5.08 6.14
N ILE A 226 8.29 -5.19 7.29
CA ILE A 226 8.12 -6.48 7.99
C ILE A 226 7.43 -7.55 7.12
N SER A 227 6.43 -7.16 6.33
CA SER A 227 5.75 -8.05 5.39
C SER A 227 6.61 -8.41 4.18
N LYS A 228 7.53 -7.53 3.76
CA LYS A 228 8.47 -7.78 2.65
C LYS A 228 9.56 -8.76 3.10
N VAL A 229 10.08 -8.60 4.32
CA VAL A 229 11.02 -9.55 4.95
C VAL A 229 10.40 -10.95 5.02
N ALA A 230 9.20 -11.08 5.59
CA ALA A 230 8.54 -12.38 5.71
C ALA A 230 8.19 -13.01 4.34
N ARG A 231 7.78 -12.21 3.35
CA ARG A 231 7.54 -12.71 1.99
C ARG A 231 8.82 -13.22 1.32
N LYS A 232 9.93 -12.49 1.44
CA LYS A 232 11.21 -12.91 0.89
C LYS A 232 11.65 -14.25 1.46
N LEU A 233 11.53 -14.42 2.79
CA LEU A 233 11.83 -15.70 3.45
C LEU A 233 10.95 -16.85 2.91
N VAL A 234 9.63 -16.67 2.83
CA VAL A 234 8.73 -17.78 2.42
C VAL A 234 8.75 -18.05 0.92
N TRP A 235 8.69 -17.02 0.07
CA TRP A 235 8.50 -17.16 -1.37
C TRP A 235 9.79 -17.27 -2.16
N GLU A 236 10.84 -16.56 -1.76
CA GLU A 236 12.12 -16.57 -2.48
C GLU A 236 13.10 -17.60 -1.90
N LEU A 237 13.12 -17.73 -0.56
CA LEU A 237 14.05 -18.63 0.14
C LEU A 237 13.42 -19.99 0.53
N GLY A 238 12.12 -20.16 0.32
CA GLY A 238 11.46 -21.46 0.41
C GLY A 238 11.19 -21.98 1.82
N TYR A 239 11.22 -21.11 2.84
CA TYR A 239 10.84 -21.52 4.20
C TYR A 239 9.34 -21.89 4.27
N ARG A 240 8.97 -22.86 5.13
CA ARG A 240 7.58 -23.26 5.38
C ARG A 240 6.73 -22.12 5.94
N GLY A 241 7.38 -21.21 6.66
CA GLY A 241 6.81 -19.96 7.15
C GLY A 241 7.91 -19.06 7.71
N ALA A 242 7.55 -17.82 8.01
CA ALA A 242 8.44 -16.83 8.58
C ALA A 242 7.73 -16.01 9.67
N VAL A 243 8.39 -15.90 10.83
CA VAL A 243 8.06 -14.95 11.89
C VAL A 243 9.05 -13.80 11.80
N ALA A 244 8.59 -12.63 11.38
CA ALA A 244 9.38 -11.42 11.35
C ALA A 244 8.95 -10.49 12.48
N ILE A 245 9.92 -9.95 13.22
CA ILE A 245 9.69 -9.08 14.37
C ILE A 245 10.49 -7.79 14.18
N ASN A 246 9.78 -6.67 14.10
CA ASN A 246 10.38 -5.34 14.17
C ASN A 246 10.24 -4.81 15.59
N GLY A 247 11.34 -4.83 16.37
CA GLY A 247 11.32 -4.53 17.81
C GLY A 247 11.08 -3.05 18.15
N ASN A 248 11.23 -2.16 17.17
CA ASN A 248 11.00 -0.74 17.32
C ASN A 248 10.62 -0.08 15.98
N PHE A 249 9.32 -0.06 15.70
CA PHE A 249 8.71 0.67 14.61
C PHE A 249 8.00 1.91 15.17
N HIS A 250 8.69 3.05 15.15
CA HIS A 250 8.20 4.34 15.66
C HIS A 250 7.65 4.26 17.10
N GLY A 251 8.34 3.54 17.99
CA GLY A 251 7.97 3.39 19.39
C GLY A 251 7.02 2.23 19.70
N LYS A 252 6.56 1.49 18.68
CA LYS A 252 5.80 0.23 18.81
C LYS A 252 6.65 -0.97 18.40
N ALA A 253 6.18 -2.17 18.71
CA ALA A 253 6.71 -3.39 18.11
C ALA A 253 5.73 -3.92 17.06
N GLN A 254 6.26 -4.60 16.06
CA GLN A 254 5.46 -5.30 15.06
C GLN A 254 5.86 -6.78 15.02
N LEU A 255 4.87 -7.65 14.89
CA LEU A 255 5.05 -9.07 14.60
C LEU A 255 4.30 -9.40 13.32
N TYR A 256 4.94 -10.13 12.42
CA TYR A 256 4.33 -10.63 11.21
C TYR A 256 4.62 -12.11 11.05
N PHE A 257 3.58 -12.92 10.96
CA PHE A 257 3.69 -14.35 10.75
C PHE A 257 3.08 -14.72 9.41
N ARG A 258 3.89 -15.23 8.49
CA ARG A 258 3.45 -15.72 7.18
C ARG A 258 3.78 -17.19 7.05
N ILE A 259 2.86 -17.95 6.49
CA ILE A 259 3.05 -19.37 6.23
C ILE A 259 2.89 -19.66 4.73
N SER A 260 3.45 -20.78 4.27
CA SER A 260 3.23 -21.28 2.92
C SER A 260 1.79 -21.76 2.75
N GLY A 261 1.35 -21.92 1.49
CA GLY A 261 0.02 -22.46 1.19
C GLY A 261 -0.18 -23.89 1.69
N GLU A 262 0.89 -24.68 1.78
CA GLU A 262 0.86 -26.03 2.34
C GLU A 262 0.57 -26.00 3.84
N GLU A 263 1.23 -25.11 4.59
CA GLU A 263 1.00 -24.93 6.02
C GLU A 263 -0.37 -24.33 6.34
N ALA A 264 -0.97 -23.60 5.39
CA ALA A 264 -2.32 -23.04 5.53
C ALA A 264 -3.44 -24.09 5.57
N GLY A 265 -3.12 -25.38 5.40
CA GLY A 265 -4.02 -26.50 5.72
C GLY A 265 -3.84 -27.07 7.13
N ARG A 266 -2.72 -26.76 7.80
CA ARG A 266 -2.34 -27.27 9.13
C ARG A 266 -2.52 -26.23 10.24
N ILE A 267 -2.16 -24.98 9.95
CA ILE A 267 -2.18 -23.88 10.93
C ILE A 267 -3.46 -23.08 10.74
N ASN A 268 -4.29 -23.04 11.78
CA ASN A 268 -5.48 -22.21 11.81
C ASN A 268 -5.11 -20.76 12.15
N MET A 269 -4.75 -19.97 11.15
CA MET A 269 -4.31 -18.57 11.37
C MET A 269 -5.38 -17.72 12.06
N ALA A 270 -6.67 -17.98 11.85
CA ALA A 270 -7.75 -17.24 12.51
C ALA A 270 -7.71 -17.43 14.04
N GLU A 271 -7.42 -18.65 14.51
CA GLU A 271 -7.24 -18.93 15.94
C GLU A 271 -6.03 -18.20 16.51
N VAL A 272 -4.90 -18.18 15.79
CA VAL A 272 -3.70 -17.44 16.20
C VAL A 272 -4.00 -15.95 16.34
N ILE A 273 -4.70 -15.36 15.36
CA ILE A 273 -5.11 -13.94 15.38
C ILE A 273 -5.95 -13.63 16.62
N GLU A 274 -6.98 -14.44 16.90
CA GLU A 274 -7.87 -14.19 18.04
C GLU A 274 -7.15 -14.33 19.38
N ARG A 275 -6.23 -15.29 19.52
CA ARG A 275 -5.38 -15.41 20.70
C ARG A 275 -4.49 -14.18 20.88
N ILE A 276 -3.87 -13.67 19.82
CA ILE A 276 -3.06 -12.46 19.90
C ILE A 276 -3.89 -11.23 20.25
N LYS A 277 -5.08 -11.05 19.64
CA LYS A 277 -6.01 -9.95 20.00
C LYS A 277 -6.41 -9.98 21.47
N SER A 278 -6.53 -11.16 22.09
CA SER A 278 -6.87 -11.29 23.52
C SER A 278 -5.83 -10.67 24.46
N LEU A 279 -4.61 -10.39 23.97
CA LEU A 279 -3.57 -9.64 24.68
C LEU A 279 -3.80 -8.12 24.66
N GLY A 280 -4.86 -7.63 23.99
CA GLY A 280 -5.14 -6.21 23.81
C GLY A 280 -4.33 -5.56 22.69
N THR A 281 -3.79 -6.35 21.75
CA THR A 281 -2.99 -5.86 20.63
C THR A 281 -3.83 -5.62 19.38
N ASN A 282 -3.32 -4.80 18.46
CA ASN A 282 -3.94 -4.61 17.16
C ASN A 282 -3.41 -5.69 16.19
N ALA A 283 -4.19 -6.76 16.01
CA ALA A 283 -3.83 -7.87 15.13
C ALA A 283 -4.92 -8.20 14.11
N GLY A 284 -4.49 -8.62 12.92
CA GLY A 284 -5.36 -9.00 11.82
C GLY A 284 -4.60 -9.81 10.77
N GLY A 285 -5.29 -10.27 9.74
CA GLY A 285 -4.67 -11.13 8.75
C GLY A 285 -5.64 -11.84 7.83
N LYS A 286 -5.10 -12.78 7.07
CA LYS A 286 -5.84 -13.69 6.18
C LYS A 286 -5.46 -15.12 6.51
N ARG A 287 -5.93 -16.07 5.71
CA ARG A 287 -5.66 -17.52 5.90
C ARG A 287 -4.17 -17.87 6.07
N GLU A 288 -3.28 -17.19 5.36
CA GLU A 288 -1.84 -17.53 5.33
C GLU A 288 -0.97 -16.54 6.11
N VAL A 289 -1.57 -15.56 6.78
CA VAL A 289 -0.81 -14.44 7.30
C VAL A 289 -1.48 -13.74 8.47
N LEU A 290 -0.66 -13.33 9.43
CA LEU A 290 -1.00 -12.50 10.57
C LEU A 290 -0.02 -11.32 10.63
N GLY A 291 -0.56 -10.13 10.89
CA GLY A 291 0.20 -8.96 11.30
C GLY A 291 -0.32 -8.44 12.63
N CYS A 292 0.58 -7.99 13.49
CA CYS A 292 0.28 -7.44 14.80
C CYS A 292 1.14 -6.21 15.05
N VAL A 293 0.54 -5.15 15.58
CA VAL A 293 1.22 -3.97 16.11
C VAL A 293 0.83 -3.84 17.59
N CYS A 294 1.83 -3.68 18.46
CA CYS A 294 1.62 -3.63 19.90
C CYS A 294 2.64 -2.73 20.61
N GLU A 295 2.40 -2.47 21.90
CA GLU A 295 3.45 -1.94 22.77
C GLU A 295 4.65 -2.89 22.83
N ARG A 296 5.84 -2.34 23.05
CA ARG A 296 7.10 -3.11 23.01
C ARG A 296 7.17 -4.20 24.07
N ASP A 297 6.53 -4.00 25.23
CA ASP A 297 6.46 -4.98 26.32
C ASP A 297 5.52 -6.17 26.04
N LYS A 298 4.65 -6.07 25.02
CA LYS A 298 3.70 -7.11 24.62
C LYS A 298 4.21 -8.05 23.54
N ILE A 299 5.35 -7.75 22.92
CA ILE A 299 5.85 -8.51 21.76
C ILE A 299 6.21 -9.95 22.12
N GLU A 300 6.80 -10.16 23.30
CA GLU A 300 7.19 -11.48 23.80
C GLU A 300 5.99 -12.39 24.06
N ASP A 301 4.89 -11.83 24.56
CA ASP A 301 3.66 -12.59 24.79
C ASP A 301 3.00 -12.99 23.46
N ALA A 302 3.01 -12.09 22.47
CA ALA A 302 2.54 -12.40 21.13
C ALA A 302 3.43 -13.46 20.43
N LEU A 303 4.75 -13.37 20.61
CA LEU A 303 5.70 -14.32 20.05
C LEU A 303 5.49 -15.74 20.61
N LYS A 304 5.33 -15.89 21.93
CA LYS A 304 5.06 -17.18 22.57
C LYS A 304 3.86 -17.91 21.96
N ILE A 305 2.79 -17.17 21.64
CA ILE A 305 1.61 -17.74 20.98
C ILE A 305 1.99 -18.29 19.60
N VAL A 306 2.77 -17.56 18.81
CA VAL A 306 3.20 -17.99 17.46
C VAL A 306 4.16 -19.18 17.54
N GLU A 307 5.08 -19.19 18.49
CA GLU A 307 6.07 -20.27 18.68
C GLU A 307 5.43 -21.64 18.91
N GLU A 308 4.23 -21.71 19.47
CA GLU A 308 3.48 -22.96 19.62
C GLU A 308 3.19 -23.67 18.28
N TYR A 309 3.16 -22.91 17.18
CA TYR A 309 2.82 -23.39 15.83
C TYR A 309 4.06 -23.66 14.97
N LEU A 310 5.28 -23.41 15.47
CA LEU A 310 6.54 -23.60 14.73
C LEU A 310 7.07 -25.05 14.84
N ARG A 311 6.17 -26.04 14.77
CA ARG A 311 6.48 -27.47 14.96
C ARG A 311 6.39 -28.29 13.68
#